data_AF-A0A2G8DT04-F1
#
_entry.id   AF-A0A2G8DT04-F1
#
_cell.length_a   1.000
_cell.length_b   1.000
_cell.length_c   1.000
_cell.angle_alpha   90.00
_cell.angle_beta   90.00
_cell.angle_gamma   90.00
#
_symmetry.space_group_name_H-M   'P 1'
#
loop_
_entity.id
_entity.type
_entity.pdbx_description
1 polymer ?
#
loop_
_entity_poly.entity_id
_entity_poly.type
_entity_poly.pdbx_seq_one_letter_code
_entity_poly.pdbx_strand_id
1 'polypeptide(L)'
;MDKKEDETINTISNNADERGRLKTLSANERDFINNAIYEEMKIKGRKLVQSEMKEVLKNARKKILNNRMSFQIKNERNKERFEADFEWKKPVSFRR
;
A
#
# COMPACT_ATOMS: atom_id res chain seq x y z
N MET A 1 -21.56 -19.00 -2.14
CA MET A 1 -21.66 -17.88 -3.11
C MET A 1 -20.47 -16.99 -2.79
N ASP A 2 -19.27 -17.43 -3.20
CA ASP A 2 -18.02 -16.91 -2.64
C ASP A 2 -17.11 -16.49 -3.80
N LYS A 3 -17.40 -15.30 -4.34
CA LYS A 3 -16.63 -14.68 -5.45
C LYS A 3 -16.40 -13.19 -5.18
N LYS A 4 -16.02 -12.82 -3.95
CA LYS A 4 -15.73 -11.40 -3.61
C LYS A 4 -14.27 -11.13 -3.24
N GLU A 5 -13.45 -12.16 -3.06
CA GLU A 5 -12.07 -11.98 -2.62
C GLU A 5 -11.09 -11.75 -3.79
N ASP A 6 -11.43 -12.22 -4.99
CA ASP A 6 -10.61 -12.03 -6.19
C ASP A 6 -10.73 -10.61 -6.78
N GLU A 7 -11.79 -9.87 -6.47
CA GLU A 7 -12.03 -8.54 -7.05
C GLU A 7 -11.05 -7.49 -6.50
N THR A 8 -10.67 -7.59 -5.22
CA THR A 8 -9.76 -6.61 -4.59
C THR A 8 -8.32 -6.78 -5.05
N ILE A 9 -7.86 -8.01 -5.27
CA ILE A 9 -6.52 -8.30 -5.80
C ILE A 9 -6.41 -7.80 -7.26
N ASN A 10 -7.51 -7.91 -8.02
CA ASN A 10 -7.59 -7.45 -9.40
C ASN A 10 -7.52 -5.91 -9.57
N THR A 11 -7.80 -5.11 -8.53
CA THR A 11 -7.71 -3.64 -8.66
C THR A 11 -6.28 -3.10 -8.72
N ILE A 12 -5.30 -3.79 -8.12
CA ILE A 12 -3.88 -3.38 -8.18
C ILE A 12 -3.19 -3.89 -9.45
N SER A 13 -3.50 -5.14 -9.85
CA SER A 13 -3.01 -5.72 -11.12
C SER A 13 -3.32 -4.84 -12.33
N ASN A 14 -4.52 -4.23 -12.35
CA ASN A 14 -4.99 -3.38 -13.44
C ASN A 14 -4.44 -1.92 -13.45
N ASN A 15 -3.61 -1.55 -12.46
CA ASN A 15 -3.01 -0.22 -12.35
C ASN A 15 -1.51 -0.22 -12.69
N ALA A 16 -1.05 -1.18 -13.48
CA ALA A 16 0.27 -1.15 -14.10
C ALA A 16 0.17 -0.69 -15.57
N ASP A 17 0.96 0.29 -15.97
CA ASP A 17 1.19 0.63 -17.37
C ASP A 17 1.86 -0.54 -18.10
N GLU A 18 1.86 -0.53 -19.44
CA GLU A 18 2.55 -1.50 -20.32
C GLU A 18 4.04 -1.70 -19.98
N ARG A 19 4.64 -0.76 -19.23
CA ARG A 19 6.03 -0.81 -18.76
C ARG A 19 6.19 -1.25 -17.30
N GLY A 20 5.13 -1.79 -16.69
CA GLY A 20 5.09 -2.23 -15.29
C GLY A 20 5.14 -1.08 -14.27
N ARG A 21 4.70 0.13 -14.65
CA ARG A 21 4.70 1.32 -13.77
C ARG A 21 3.32 1.54 -13.17
N LEU A 22 3.25 2.04 -11.94
CA LEU A 22 1.97 2.46 -11.35
C LEU A 22 1.30 3.54 -12.22
N LYS A 23 0.17 3.20 -12.84
CA LYS A 23 -0.61 4.01 -13.79
C LYS A 23 -1.32 5.17 -13.09
N THR A 24 -1.76 4.96 -11.86
CA THR A 24 -2.44 5.95 -11.04
C THR A 24 -1.68 6.16 -9.72
N LEU A 25 -1.35 7.41 -9.42
CA LEU A 25 -0.76 7.85 -8.16
C LEU A 25 -1.73 8.77 -7.44
N SER A 26 -1.92 8.56 -6.14
CA SER A 26 -2.67 9.48 -5.30
C SER A 26 -1.93 10.82 -5.17
N ALA A 27 -2.60 11.86 -4.67
CA ALA A 27 -1.94 13.15 -4.39
C ALA A 27 -0.76 12.97 -3.44
N ASN A 28 -0.96 12.25 -2.33
CA ASN A 28 0.07 11.99 -1.33
C ASN A 28 1.27 11.20 -1.90
N GLU A 29 1.01 10.26 -2.82
CA GLU A 29 2.08 9.48 -3.46
C GLU A 29 2.89 10.33 -4.45
N ARG A 30 2.25 11.29 -5.13
CA ARG A 30 2.94 12.28 -5.97
C ARG A 30 3.83 13.19 -5.11
N ASP A 31 3.30 13.67 -3.99
CA ASP A 31 4.07 14.50 -3.05
C ASP A 31 5.25 13.73 -2.46
N PHE A 32 5.07 12.44 -2.15
CA PHE A 32 6.15 11.57 -1.71
C PHE A 32 7.29 11.46 -2.74
N ILE A 33 6.95 11.32 -4.03
CA ILE A 33 7.96 11.30 -5.10
C ILE A 33 8.68 12.65 -5.20
N ASN A 34 7.93 13.75 -5.17
CA ASN A 34 8.50 15.09 -5.25
C ASN A 34 9.45 15.38 -4.07
N ASN A 35 9.04 14.98 -2.86
CA ASN A 35 9.87 15.09 -1.66
C ASN A 35 11.12 14.24 -1.77
N ALA A 36 11.04 13.00 -2.28
CA ALA A 36 12.21 12.17 -2.49
C ALA A 36 13.22 12.79 -3.47
N ILE A 37 12.74 13.43 -4.54
CA ILE A 37 13.59 14.17 -5.48
C ILE A 37 14.23 15.37 -4.79
N TYR A 38 13.44 16.13 -4.03
CA TYR A 38 13.91 17.31 -3.32
C TYR A 38 14.99 16.98 -2.28
N GLU A 39 14.78 15.94 -1.47
CA GLU A 39 15.76 15.49 -0.48
C GLU A 39 17.06 15.03 -1.15
N GLU A 40 16.98 14.29 -2.26
CA GLU A 40 18.18 13.88 -2.98
C GLU A 40 18.94 15.08 -3.59
N MET A 41 18.20 16.06 -4.13
CA MET A 41 18.79 17.31 -4.62
C MET A 41 19.48 18.09 -3.49
N LYS A 42 18.86 18.14 -2.31
CA LYS A 42 19.39 18.79 -1.12
C LYS A 42 20.66 18.10 -0.63
N ILE A 43 20.68 16.77 -0.57
CA ILE A 43 21.87 15.98 -0.19
C ILE A 43 23.03 16.25 -1.14
N LYS A 44 22.77 16.34 -2.45
CA LYS A 44 23.82 16.59 -3.44
C LYS A 44 24.21 18.06 -3.57
N GLY A 45 23.38 18.99 -3.11
CA GLY A 45 23.58 20.44 -3.30
C GLY A 45 23.49 20.90 -4.76
N ARG A 46 22.99 20.05 -5.66
CA ARG A 46 22.85 20.34 -7.11
C ARG A 46 21.64 19.64 -7.71
N LYS A 47 21.27 20.03 -8.94
CA LYS A 47 20.26 19.30 -9.73
C LYS A 47 20.72 17.87 -10.01
N LEU A 48 19.77 16.94 -10.00
CA LEU A 48 20.01 15.54 -10.33
C LEU A 48 20.26 15.36 -11.82
N VAL A 49 21.23 14.51 -12.15
CA VAL A 49 21.42 13.99 -13.50
C VAL A 49 20.28 13.01 -13.82
N GLN A 50 19.98 12.82 -15.10
CA GLN A 50 18.89 11.95 -15.54
C GLN A 50 18.99 10.50 -15.01
N SER A 51 20.20 9.95 -14.88
CA SER A 51 20.44 8.63 -14.30
C SER A 51 20.07 8.59 -12.81
N GLU A 52 20.54 9.56 -12.03
CA GLU A 52 20.26 9.72 -10.60
C GLU A 52 18.75 9.89 -10.38
N MET A 53 18.11 10.76 -11.16
CA MET A 53 16.67 10.98 -11.12
C MET A 53 15.90 9.67 -11.38
N LYS A 54 16.34 8.87 -12.35
CA LYS A 54 15.72 7.58 -12.69
C LYS A 54 15.82 6.59 -11.53
N GLU A 55 16.94 6.57 -10.82
CA GLU A 55 17.13 5.72 -9.64
C GLU A 55 16.24 6.16 -8.47
N VAL A 56 16.20 7.45 -8.16
CA VAL A 56 15.31 8.01 -7.13
C VAL A 56 13.86 7.65 -7.42
N LEU A 57 13.42 7.87 -8.67
CA LEU A 57 12.07 7.52 -9.10
C LEU A 57 11.78 6.01 -9.00
N LYS A 58 12.74 5.16 -9.37
CA LYS A 58 12.60 3.70 -9.26
C LYS A 58 12.43 3.28 -7.80
N ASN A 59 13.25 3.81 -6.92
CA ASN A 59 13.22 3.51 -5.49
C ASN A 59 11.95 4.03 -4.82
N ALA A 60 11.54 5.26 -5.11
CA ALA A 60 10.32 5.86 -4.56
C ALA A 60 9.08 5.06 -4.99
N ARG A 61 8.97 4.68 -6.26
CA ARG A 61 7.86 3.85 -6.76
C ARG A 61 7.84 2.46 -6.12
N LYS A 62 9.00 1.83 -5.92
CA LYS A 62 9.08 0.55 -5.20
C LYS A 62 8.57 0.66 -3.76
N LYS A 63 8.90 1.75 -3.06
CA LYS A 63 8.38 2.02 -1.71
C LYS A 63 6.85 2.19 -1.71
N ILE A 64 6.30 2.93 -2.67
CA ILE A 64 4.83 3.09 -2.82
C ILE A 64 4.16 1.72 -3.02
N LEU A 65 4.69 0.90 -3.92
CA LEU A 65 4.14 -0.44 -4.18
C LEU A 65 4.16 -1.31 -2.92
N ASN A 66 5.30 -1.35 -2.21
CA ASN A 66 5.40 -2.08 -0.95
C ASN A 66 4.40 -1.57 0.10
N ASN A 67 4.21 -0.26 0.20
CA ASN A 67 3.26 0.32 1.13
C ASN A 67 1.82 -0.10 0.82
N ARG A 68 1.42 -0.08 -0.46
CA ARG A 68 0.11 -0.57 -0.91
C ARG A 68 -0.11 -2.04 -0.57
N MET A 69 0.85 -2.90 -0.88
CA MET A 69 0.79 -4.32 -0.52
C MET A 69 0.67 -4.51 0.99
N SER A 70 1.43 -3.75 1.78
CA SER A 70 1.37 -3.84 3.24
C SER A 70 0.01 -3.41 3.81
N PHE A 71 -0.63 -2.41 3.18
CA PHE A 71 -1.93 -1.92 3.58
C PHE A 71 -3.04 -2.93 3.26
N GLN A 72 -2.95 -3.61 2.11
CA GLN A 72 -3.85 -4.71 1.78
C GLN A 72 -3.76 -5.84 2.79
N ILE A 73 -2.55 -6.34 3.07
CA ILE A 73 -2.35 -7.42 4.05
C ILE A 73 -2.88 -7.02 5.44
N LYS A 74 -2.70 -5.76 5.86
CA LYS A 74 -3.27 -5.26 7.12
C LYS A 74 -4.80 -5.26 7.10
N ASN A 75 -5.41 -4.84 5.99
CA ASN A 75 -6.85 -4.81 5.84
C ASN A 75 -7.45 -6.22 5.82
N GLU A 76 -6.82 -7.16 5.12
CA GLU A 76 -7.20 -8.58 5.11
C GLU A 76 -7.20 -9.17 6.54
N ARG A 77 -6.10 -8.99 7.29
CA ARG A 77 -6.02 -9.42 8.69
C ARG A 77 -7.06 -8.76 9.59
N ASN A 78 -7.35 -7.48 9.36
CA ASN A 78 -8.38 -6.79 10.14
C ASN A 78 -9.76 -7.34 9.82
N LYS A 79 -10.06 -7.66 8.56
CA LYS A 79 -11.31 -8.32 8.16
C LYS A 79 -11.48 -9.66 8.87
N GLU A 80 -10.44 -10.51 8.89
CA GLU A 80 -10.44 -11.78 9.64
C GLU A 80 -10.71 -11.58 11.14
N ARG A 81 -10.13 -10.53 11.75
CA ARG A 81 -10.35 -10.21 13.17
C ARG A 81 -11.79 -9.79 13.47
N PHE A 82 -12.42 -9.05 12.57
CA PHE A 82 -13.81 -8.63 12.74
C PHE A 82 -14.80 -9.76 12.41
N GLU A 83 -14.45 -10.71 11.53
CA GLU A 83 -15.27 -11.91 11.31
C GLU A 83 -15.20 -12.91 12.47
N ALA A 84 -14.11 -12.90 13.24
CA ALA A 84 -13.98 -13.62 14.51
C ALA A 84 -14.73 -12.89 15.65
N ASP A 85 -16.00 -12.56 15.44
CA ASP A 85 -16.86 -11.90 16.42
C ASP A 85 -16.91 -12.72 17.72
N PHE A 86 -16.34 -12.15 18.78
CA PHE A 86 -16.42 -12.69 20.12
C PHE A 86 -17.84 -12.45 20.67
N GLU A 87 -18.71 -13.45 20.54
CA GLU A 87 -19.99 -13.44 21.24
C GLU A 87 -19.78 -13.63 22.74
N TRP A 88 -19.82 -12.55 23.51
CA TRP A 88 -19.86 -12.65 24.96
C TRP A 88 -21.18 -13.28 25.41
N LYS A 89 -21.14 -14.55 25.81
CA LYS A 89 -22.28 -15.21 26.45
C LYS A 89 -22.18 -15.02 27.95
N LYS A 90 -23.25 -14.48 28.54
CA LYS A 90 -23.38 -14.36 30.00
C LYS A 90 -23.24 -15.75 30.63
N PRO A 91 -22.33 -15.96 31.58
CA PRO A 91 -22.15 -17.27 32.21
C PRO A 91 -23.43 -17.68 32.94
N VAL A 92 -23.84 -18.93 32.77
CA VAL A 92 -25.00 -19.50 33.46
C VAL A 92 -24.62 -19.71 34.93
N SER A 93 -25.40 -19.18 35.85
CA SER A 93 -25.17 -19.38 37.29
C SER A 93 -25.30 -20.86 37.64
N PHE A 94 -24.33 -21.39 38.38
CA PHE A 94 -24.43 -22.73 38.96
C PHE A 94 -25.69 -22.83 39.82
N ARG A 95 -26.57 -23.80 39.55
CA ARG A 95 -27.68 -24.12 40.45
C ARG A 95 -27.09 -24.75 41.71
N ARG A 96 -27.45 -24.22 42.88
CA ARG A 96 -27.11 -24.79 44.18
C ARG A 96 -27.96 -26.01 44.46
#